data_AF-A0A446CLU5-F1
#
_entry.id   AF-A0A446CLU5-F1
#
_cell.length_a   1.000
_cell.length_b   1.000
_cell.length_c   1.000
_cell.angle_alpha   90.00
_cell.angle_beta   90.00
_cell.angle_gamma   90.00
#
_symmetry.space_group_name_H-M   'P 1'
#
loop_
_entity.id
_entity.type
_entity.pdbx_description
1 polymer ?
#
loop_
_entity_poly.entity_id
_entity_poly.type
_entity_poly.pdbx_seq_one_letter_code
_entity_poly.pdbx_strand_id
1 'polypeptide(L)' 'MDKDRIKGAAKEVKGAIKETAGKVTGNRETEVEGKTEKTVGKVQRNVGEAKDQARDLLGKK' A
#
# COMPACT_ATOMS: atom_id res chain seq x y z
N MET A 1 -5.75 -3.09 18.78
CA MET A 1 -6.05 -2.62 17.42
C MET A 1 -5.10 -1.48 17.13
N ASP A 2 -3.95 -1.78 16.53
CA ASP A 2 -2.84 -0.85 16.38
C ASP A 2 -3.15 0.24 15.35
N LYS A 3 -2.80 1.49 15.67
CA LYS A 3 -3.02 2.67 14.82
C LYS A 3 -2.43 2.51 13.41
N ASP A 4 -1.40 1.69 13.27
CA ASP A 4 -0.74 1.41 12.00
C ASP A 4 -1.59 0.55 11.05
N ARG A 5 -2.39 -0.41 11.58
CA ARG A 5 -3.33 -1.18 10.76
C ARG A 5 -4.45 -0.28 10.20
N ILE A 6 -4.93 0.66 11.01
CA ILE A 6 -5.95 1.63 10.59
C ILE A 6 -5.40 2.57 9.52
N LYS A 7 -4.16 3.06 9.68
CA LYS A 7 -3.48 3.88 8.67
C LYS A 7 -3.26 3.14 7.34
N GLY A 8 -2.90 1.87 7.41
CA GLY A 8 -2.73 1.02 6.23
C GLY A 8 -4.04 0.84 5.46
N ALA A 9 -5.11 0.46 6.16
CA ALA A 9 -6.44 0.32 5.57
C ALA A 9 -6.96 1.64 4.98
N ALA A 10 -6.75 2.76 5.67
CA ALA A 10 -7.15 4.08 5.18
C ALA A 10 -6.44 4.47 3.87
N LYS A 11 -5.14 4.16 3.74
CA LYS A 11 -4.40 4.37 2.49
C LYS A 11 -4.89 3.48 1.35
N GLU A 12 -5.22 2.22 1.62
CA GLU A 12 -5.81 1.32 0.61
C GLU A 12 -7.15 1.84 0.09
N VAL A 13 -8.03 2.24 0.99
CA VAL A 13 -9.34 2.81 0.64
C VAL A 13 -9.17 4.09 -0.17
N LYS A 14 -8.28 4.99 0.26
CA LYS A 14 -8.01 6.25 -0.47
C LYS A 14 -7.46 6.00 -1.88
N GLY A 15 -6.54 5.04 -2.03
CA GLY A 15 -6.00 4.66 -3.35
C GLY A 15 -7.05 4.04 -4.26
N ALA A 16 -7.93 3.19 -3.72
CA ALA A 16 -9.04 2.60 -4.47
C ALA A 16 -10.05 3.67 -4.94
N ILE A 17 -10.34 4.66 -4.08
CA ILE A 17 -11.20 5.79 -4.43
C ILE A 17 -10.56 6.63 -5.54
N LYS A 18 -9.27 6.98 -5.42
CA LYS A 18 -8.55 7.72 -6.47
C LYS A 18 -8.54 6.97 -7.81
N GLU A 19 -8.27 5.67 -7.82
CA GLU A 19 -8.25 4.88 -9.06
C GLU A 19 -9.64 4.84 -9.72
N THR A 20 -10.69 4.66 -8.91
CA THR A 20 -12.07 4.64 -9.39
C THR A 20 -12.50 6.01 -9.90
N ALA A 21 -12.21 7.07 -9.14
CA ALA A 21 -12.51 8.44 -9.54
C ALA A 21 -11.77 8.83 -10.82
N GLY A 22 -10.49 8.48 -10.96
CA GLY A 22 -9.70 8.70 -12.17
C GLY A 22 -10.29 8.00 -13.40
N LYS A 23 -10.71 6.73 -13.25
CA LYS A 23 -11.40 5.99 -14.33
C LYS A 23 -12.74 6.62 -14.72
N VAL A 24 -13.55 7.02 -13.73
CA VAL A 24 -14.89 7.59 -13.96
C VAL A 24 -14.81 8.99 -14.56
N THR A 25 -13.86 9.81 -14.13
CA THR A 25 -13.66 11.18 -14.64
C THR A 25 -12.81 11.25 -15.91
N GLY A 26 -12.22 10.13 -16.34
CA GLY A 26 -11.29 10.08 -17.47
C GLY A 26 -9.93 10.74 -17.20
N ASN A 27 -9.61 11.03 -15.92
CA ASN A 27 -8.36 11.65 -15.53
C ASN A 27 -7.24 10.60 -15.42
N ARG A 28 -6.45 10.52 -16.50
CA ARG A 28 -5.29 9.63 -16.61
C ARG A 28 -4.25 9.85 -15.51
N GLU A 29 -4.08 11.08 -15.04
CA GLU A 29 -3.13 11.42 -13.98
C GLU A 29 -3.54 10.76 -12.65
N THR A 30 -4.82 10.85 -12.30
CA THR A 30 -5.36 10.24 -11.07
C THR A 30 -5.37 8.72 -11.13
N GLU A 31 -5.63 8.13 -12.30
CA GLU A 31 -5.52 6.68 -12.50
C GLU A 31 -4.06 6.19 -12.34
N VAL A 32 -3.11 6.91 -12.95
CA VAL A 32 -1.67 6.59 -12.87
C VAL A 32 -1.15 6.77 -11.44
N GLU A 33 -1.55 7.83 -10.74
CA GLU A 33 -1.24 8.00 -9.31
C GLU A 33 -1.75 6.80 -8.49
N GLY A 34 -3.02 6.43 -8.63
CA GLY A 34 -3.60 5.32 -7.86
C GLY A 34 -2.91 3.98 -8.15
N LYS A 35 -2.57 3.72 -9.40
CA LYS A 35 -1.85 2.50 -9.82
C LYS A 35 -0.40 2.49 -9.33
N THR A 36 0.25 3.65 -9.31
CA THR A 36 1.60 3.82 -8.78
C THR A 36 1.62 3.66 -7.26
N GLU A 37 0.70 4.30 -6.53
CA GLU A 37 0.55 4.14 -5.08
C GLU A 37 0.29 2.67 -4.69
N LYS A 38 -0.55 1.93 -5.45
CA LYS A 38 -0.75 0.48 -5.26
C LYS A 38 0.54 -0.32 -5.46
N THR A 39 1.29 0.00 -6.50
CA THR A 39 2.53 -0.73 -6.85
C THR A 39 3.59 -0.49 -5.79
N VAL A 40 3.83 0.77 -5.41
CA VAL A 40 4.74 1.13 -4.33
C VAL A 40 4.31 0.51 -3.00
N GLY A 41 3.00 0.51 -2.70
CA GLY A 41 2.46 -0.13 -1.50
C GLY A 41 2.66 -1.65 -1.45
N LYS A 42 2.55 -2.35 -2.59
CA LYS A 42 2.89 -3.78 -2.69
C LYS A 42 4.39 -4.03 -2.49
N VAL A 43 5.24 -3.22 -3.11
CA VAL A 43 6.69 -3.33 -2.95
C VAL A 43 7.09 -3.09 -1.49
N GLN A 44 6.55 -2.05 -0.85
CA GLN A 44 6.80 -1.77 0.56
C GLN A 44 6.30 -2.90 1.48
N ARG A 45 5.15 -3.52 1.19
CA ARG A 45 4.68 -4.70 1.93
C ARG A 45 5.63 -5.87 1.79
N ASN A 46 6.01 -6.25 0.57
CA ASN A 46 6.92 -7.37 0.35
C ASN A 46 8.28 -7.14 1.01
N VAL A 47 8.83 -5.93 0.92
CA VAL A 47 10.09 -5.56 1.60
C VAL A 47 9.92 -5.57 3.12
N GLY A 48 8.77 -5.10 3.62
CA GLY A 48 8.42 -5.14 5.04
C GLY A 48 8.33 -6.57 5.56
N GLU A 49 7.58 -7.44 4.87
CA GLU A 49 7.46 -8.87 5.20
C GLU A 49 8.81 -9.58 5.14
N ALA A 50 9.62 -9.31 4.12
CA ALA A 50 10.97 -9.88 4.03
C ALA A 50 11.88 -9.41 5.18
N LYS A 51 11.81 -8.12 5.54
CA LYS A 51 12.53 -7.58 6.71
C LYS A 51 12.05 -8.18 8.02
N ASP A 52 10.73 -8.33 8.19
CA ASP A 52 10.14 -8.93 9.39
C ASP A 52 10.50 -10.41 9.50
N GLN A 53 10.46 -11.18 8.40
CA GLN A 53 10.94 -12.56 8.37
C GLN A 53 12.43 -12.66 8.70
N ALA A 54 13.26 -11.80 8.11
CA ALA A 54 14.69 -11.75 8.42
C ALA A 54 14.93 -11.39 9.89
N ARG A 55 14.14 -10.47 10.46
CA ARG A 55 14.21 -10.09 11.87
C ARG A 55 13.75 -11.22 12.79
N ASP A 56 12.72 -11.97 12.42
CA ASP A 56 12.27 -13.16 13.18
C ASP A 56 13.30 -14.29 13.15
N LEU A 57 13.97 -14.47 12.02
CA LEU A 57 15.06 -15.45 11.87
C LEU A 57 16.32 -15.05 12.64
N LEU A 58 16.66 -13.76 12.64
CA LEU A 58 17.83 -13.23 13.36
C LEU A 58 17.57 -12.98 14.85
N GLY A 59 16.31 -12.74 15.23
CA GLY A 59 15.87 -12.46 16.59
C GLY A 59 15.56 -13.72 17.41
N LYS A 60 15.45 -14.89 16.76
CA LYS A 60 15.56 -16.20 17.43
C LYS A 60 17.02 -16.49 17.75
N LYS A 61 17.55 -15.88 18.79
CA LYS A 61 18.77 -16.32 19.49
C LYS A 61 18.58 -16.18 21.00
#